data_AF-A0A9P9A0M7-F1
#
_entry.id   AF-A0A9P9A0M7-F1
#
_cell.length_a   1.000
_cell.length_b   1.000
_cell.length_c   1.000
_cell.angle_alpha   90.00
_cell.angle_beta   90.00
_cell.angle_gamma   90.00
#
_symmetry.space_group_name_H-M   'P 1'
#
loop_
_entity.id
_entity.type
_entity.pdbx_description
1 polymer ?
#
loop_
_entity_poly.entity_id
_entity_poly.type
_entity_poly.pdbx_seq_one_letter_code
_entity_poly.pdbx_strand_id
1 'polypeptide(L)'
;MKGATSLKWLATSLLAASASAVTIEEINGNKFLSPYNGQNVTNVTGIVTAKGPSGIWIRSVEKGTDPKVSDAVYVYGSALAKNTSISTGDVIRLSGKVSEYRSSSAYLYLTEIASPKVDAILEHGRTVEPLVIGKDTLSPPTGQYSSLDSGDVFGLPNNQSLISVVNPELDPENYGLDFWESLVGQLVTVEDAVAISKPSQYGDQWVIGSWATTGANERGGLTITSKDGNPEAIRISDPLDGSDNPTETKFGDNLGSITGIVTNVYGFYAILPLTNLTTIESASPALPDATTLVSDGVCSGLTVGDYNVENFYPGDTAHVSAVAHHIVDYLLTPDLVFIQEIQDNNGETDDGTVASDVTLSTLTAAIAELSGVTYNFTYIAPVNDEDGGAPGGNIRVAYLFQPDVLQLRNPNPGNSTTANEVLPGPELLYNPGRIDPSNNAWGSSRKPLVAAWETLDGNNTFFTINVHWASKGGSSSIQGDARPPVNGVVAVRQQQAEVTAAFVAQILAEDANAKIIVAGDFNEYPVVQPIEDFLSLSGLKDLDIVAGIPETERYTYLYDMNSQELDHVFVSPALASSCAKSQFEHIHVNTWVSYDNQVSDHDPSVGKFNLCKY
;
A
#
# COMPACT_ATOMS: atom_id res chain seq x y z
N MET A 1 72.39 -3.45 70.21
CA MET A 1 71.61 -2.21 70.06
C MET A 1 71.41 -1.94 68.58
N LYS A 2 70.17 -1.69 68.14
CA LYS A 2 69.75 -0.93 66.93
C LYS A 2 70.43 -1.35 65.60
N GLY A 3 69.78 -1.99 64.64
CA GLY A 3 68.54 -1.60 63.96
C GLY A 3 68.88 -0.98 62.59
N ALA A 4 68.45 -1.58 61.49
CA ALA A 4 68.25 -0.92 60.19
C ALA A 4 67.52 -1.85 59.21
N THR A 5 66.22 -1.62 59.09
CA THR A 5 65.35 -2.00 57.98
C THR A 5 65.77 -1.25 56.70
N SER A 6 65.69 -1.89 55.54
CA SER A 6 65.73 -1.19 54.25
C SER A 6 64.74 -1.84 53.29
N LEU A 7 63.79 -0.99 52.89
CA LEU A 7 62.56 -1.23 52.16
C LEU A 7 62.87 -1.54 50.68
N LYS A 8 62.31 -2.63 50.14
CA LYS A 8 62.22 -2.84 48.69
C LYS A 8 61.04 -2.03 48.15
N TRP A 9 61.31 -1.04 47.31
CA TRP A 9 60.28 -0.37 46.51
C TRP A 9 60.02 -1.22 45.25
N LEU A 10 58.83 -1.82 45.15
CA LEU A 10 58.26 -2.23 43.87
C LEU A 10 57.58 -0.98 43.28
N ALA A 11 58.07 -0.50 42.14
CA ALA A 11 57.36 0.46 41.33
C ALA A 11 56.37 -0.30 40.43
N THR A 12 55.10 -0.27 40.79
CA THR A 12 54.00 -0.69 39.89
C THR A 12 53.68 0.49 38.98
N SER A 13 54.15 0.43 37.74
CA SER A 13 53.72 1.35 36.69
C SER A 13 52.26 1.03 36.31
N LEU A 14 51.31 1.81 36.83
CA LEU A 14 49.95 1.87 36.29
C LEU A 14 50.02 2.54 34.90
N LEU A 15 49.86 1.75 33.85
CA LEU A 15 49.40 2.24 32.56
C LEU A 15 47.93 2.61 32.73
N ALA A 16 47.64 3.89 32.97
CA ALA A 16 46.31 4.43 32.76
C ALA A 16 46.04 4.38 31.26
N ALA A 17 45.28 3.38 30.80
CA ALA A 17 44.67 3.44 29.50
C ALA A 17 43.67 4.61 29.53
N SER A 18 43.98 5.69 28.82
CA SER A 18 43.01 6.73 28.53
C SER A 18 41.90 6.09 27.71
N ALA A 19 40.82 5.67 28.34
CA ALA A 19 39.61 5.28 27.63
C ALA A 19 39.05 6.56 26.98
N SER A 20 39.24 6.71 25.67
CA SER A 20 38.57 7.75 24.89
C SER A 20 37.05 7.63 25.09
N ALA A 21 36.35 8.76 25.16
CA ALA A 21 34.89 8.76 25.21
C ALA A 21 34.36 8.17 23.89
N VAL A 22 33.42 7.23 23.98
CA VAL A 22 32.74 6.66 22.81
C VAL A 22 31.83 7.72 22.21
N THR A 23 31.92 7.97 20.90
CA THR A 23 31.06 8.94 20.22
C THR A 23 29.71 8.33 19.83
N ILE A 24 28.74 9.18 19.48
CA ILE A 24 27.43 8.70 19.01
C ILE A 24 27.59 8.00 17.64
N GLU A 25 28.46 8.52 16.77
CA GLU A 25 28.77 7.87 15.49
C GLU A 25 29.39 6.48 15.67
N GLU A 26 30.28 6.29 16.66
CA GLU A 26 30.82 4.97 16.99
C GLU A 26 29.74 4.02 17.49
N ILE A 27 28.78 4.52 18.28
CA ILE A 27 27.64 3.75 18.77
C ILE A 27 26.77 3.28 17.61
N ASN A 28 26.38 4.16 16.68
CA ASN A 28 25.52 3.76 15.58
C ASN A 28 26.29 2.91 14.55
N GLY A 29 27.48 3.36 14.14
CA GLY A 29 28.24 2.73 13.06
C GLY A 29 27.57 2.92 11.68
N ASN A 30 28.16 2.32 10.64
CA ASN A 30 27.72 2.44 9.25
C ASN A 30 26.90 1.22 8.78
N LYS A 31 26.12 0.63 9.68
CA LYS A 31 25.32 -0.59 9.48
C LYS A 31 23.99 -0.47 10.23
N PHE A 32 23.03 -1.34 9.90
CA PHE A 32 21.73 -1.41 10.57
C PHE A 32 21.78 -1.87 12.03
N LEU A 33 22.88 -2.49 12.47
CA LEU A 33 23.08 -2.87 13.87
C LEU A 33 24.36 -2.24 14.41
N SER A 34 24.23 -1.67 15.60
CA SER A 34 25.31 -1.07 16.37
C SER A 34 26.45 -2.06 16.64
N PRO A 35 27.72 -1.66 16.43
CA PRO A 35 28.87 -2.42 16.89
C PRO A 35 28.98 -2.48 18.42
N TYR A 36 28.23 -1.64 19.14
CA TYR A 36 28.16 -1.58 20.60
C TYR A 36 26.94 -2.31 21.18
N ASN A 37 26.11 -2.97 20.36
CA ASN A 37 24.94 -3.70 20.87
C ASN A 37 25.29 -4.63 22.04
N GLY A 38 24.59 -4.46 23.16
CA GLY A 38 24.78 -5.21 24.39
C GLY A 38 25.90 -4.69 25.31
N GLN A 39 26.69 -3.70 24.87
CA GLN A 39 27.82 -3.14 25.61
C GLN A 39 27.40 -1.92 26.44
N ASN A 40 28.13 -1.68 27.53
CA ASN A 40 28.00 -0.43 28.29
C ASN A 40 28.91 0.64 27.68
N VAL A 41 28.36 1.84 27.50
CA VAL A 41 29.08 3.03 27.07
C VAL A 41 29.11 4.07 28.19
N THR A 42 30.19 4.84 28.26
CA THR A 42 30.38 5.85 29.30
C THR A 42 30.89 7.15 28.70
N ASN A 43 30.56 8.28 29.33
CA ASN A 43 30.95 9.62 28.91
C ASN A 43 30.44 10.03 27.51
N VAL A 44 29.35 9.43 27.03
CA VAL A 44 28.68 9.83 25.79
C VAL A 44 28.15 11.25 25.99
N THR A 45 28.53 12.17 25.10
CA THR A 45 28.18 13.59 25.21
C THR A 45 27.37 14.00 24.00
N GLY A 46 26.21 14.63 24.21
CA GLY A 46 25.36 15.10 23.12
C GLY A 46 24.41 16.21 23.53
N ILE A 47 23.91 16.95 22.55
CA ILE A 47 22.90 18.00 22.69
C ILE A 47 21.52 17.37 22.62
N VAL A 48 20.64 17.64 23.58
CA VAL A 48 19.25 17.18 23.57
C VAL A 48 18.50 17.90 22.45
N THR A 49 18.10 17.17 21.41
CA THR A 49 17.39 17.73 20.25
C THR A 49 15.88 17.70 20.43
N ALA A 50 15.37 16.65 21.10
CA ALA A 50 13.95 16.50 21.38
C ALA A 50 13.70 15.63 22.62
N LYS A 51 12.50 15.74 23.18
CA LYS A 51 12.00 14.90 24.27
C LYS A 51 10.71 14.25 23.82
N GLY A 52 10.58 12.95 24.05
CA GLY A 52 9.37 12.18 23.78
C GLY A 52 8.78 11.59 25.06
N PRO A 53 7.69 10.83 24.98
CA PRO A 53 7.01 10.27 26.16
C PRO A 53 7.88 9.28 26.96
N SER A 54 8.79 8.57 26.28
CA SER A 54 9.56 7.46 26.84
C SER A 54 11.08 7.64 26.79
N GLY A 55 11.57 8.75 26.26
CA GLY A 55 13.02 9.00 26.15
C GLY A 55 13.32 10.39 25.60
N ILE A 56 14.59 10.61 25.28
CA ILE A 56 15.08 11.84 24.64
C ILE A 56 15.96 11.47 23.45
N TRP A 57 16.10 12.38 22.49
CA TRP A 57 17.06 12.26 21.41
C TRP A 57 18.23 13.20 21.67
N ILE A 58 19.43 12.71 21.43
CA ILE A 58 20.65 13.51 21.52
C ILE A 58 21.42 13.44 20.21
N ARG A 59 22.05 14.55 19.83
CA ARG A 59 22.97 14.65 18.69
C ARG A 59 24.37 14.98 19.18
N SER A 60 25.41 14.54 18.48
CA SER A 60 26.79 14.95 18.73
C SER A 60 26.92 16.47 18.75
N VAL A 61 27.84 16.97 19.59
CA VAL A 61 28.09 18.41 19.71
C VAL A 61 28.80 18.97 18.47
N GLU A 62 29.69 18.16 17.90
CA GLU A 62 30.33 18.40 16.62
C GLU A 62 29.54 17.66 15.54
N LYS A 63 29.38 18.27 14.37
CA LYS A 63 28.66 17.66 13.24
C LYS A 63 29.46 16.48 12.69
N GLY A 64 28.80 15.33 12.54
CA GLY A 64 29.34 14.16 11.87
C GLY A 64 29.72 14.45 10.40
N THR A 65 30.73 13.75 9.89
CA THR A 65 31.22 13.95 8.51
C THR A 65 30.90 12.81 7.56
N ASP A 66 30.51 11.64 8.07
CA ASP A 66 30.17 10.47 7.27
C ASP A 66 28.65 10.44 7.03
N PRO A 67 28.17 10.63 5.79
CA PRO A 67 26.73 10.61 5.48
C PRO A 67 26.08 9.24 5.71
N LYS A 68 26.86 8.18 5.95
CA LYS A 68 26.34 6.84 6.27
C LYS A 68 26.02 6.64 7.74
N VAL A 69 26.44 7.55 8.62
CA VAL A 69 26.37 7.34 10.06
C VAL A 69 25.62 8.50 10.70
N SER A 70 24.49 8.20 11.34
CA SER A 70 23.80 9.20 12.16
C SER A 70 24.69 9.60 13.33
N ASP A 71 24.86 10.90 13.53
CA ASP A 71 25.48 11.47 14.74
C ASP A 71 24.46 11.72 15.87
N ALA A 72 23.25 11.13 15.76
CA ALA A 72 22.19 11.21 16.74
C ALA A 72 21.72 9.82 17.21
N VAL A 73 21.24 9.73 18.44
CA VAL A 73 20.80 8.46 19.03
C VAL A 73 19.63 8.67 19.99
N TYR A 74 18.72 7.69 20.03
CA TYR A 74 17.64 7.65 20.99
C TYR A 74 18.13 7.15 22.36
N VAL A 75 17.76 7.85 23.42
CA VAL A 75 18.09 7.48 24.80
C VAL A 75 16.79 7.11 25.51
N TYR A 76 16.56 5.79 25.64
CA TYR A 76 15.35 5.24 26.22
C TYR A 76 15.34 5.37 27.76
N GLY A 77 14.32 6.04 28.29
CA GLY A 77 14.12 6.19 29.72
C GLY A 77 13.00 7.18 30.07
N SER A 78 11.86 6.67 30.52
CA SER A 78 10.71 7.52 30.87
C SER A 78 10.98 8.50 32.02
N ALA A 79 11.81 8.11 32.99
CA ALA A 79 12.27 9.01 34.06
C ALA A 79 13.16 10.14 33.54
N LEU A 80 13.98 9.85 32.52
CA LEU A 80 14.83 10.83 31.86
C LEU A 80 13.97 11.83 31.06
N ALA A 81 13.01 11.32 30.28
CA ALA A 81 12.05 12.14 29.54
C ALA A 81 11.27 13.11 30.44
N LYS A 82 10.79 12.62 31.59
CA LYS A 82 10.03 13.42 32.57
C LYS A 82 10.88 14.34 33.43
N ASN A 83 12.21 14.26 33.36
CA ASN A 83 13.07 15.11 34.15
C ASN A 83 12.99 16.56 33.66
N THR A 84 12.45 17.43 34.49
CA THR A 84 12.27 18.87 34.20
C THR A 84 13.57 19.66 34.29
N SER A 85 14.65 19.08 34.83
CA SER A 85 15.97 19.72 34.85
C SER A 85 16.72 19.60 33.51
N ILE A 86 16.20 18.83 32.56
CA ILE A 86 16.78 18.62 31.23
C ILE A 86 15.82 19.19 30.19
N SER A 87 16.34 20.08 29.36
CA SER A 87 15.60 20.77 28.30
C SER A 87 16.24 20.51 26.94
N THR A 88 15.50 20.75 25.87
CA THR A 88 16.08 20.82 24.52
C THR A 88 17.16 21.91 24.48
N GLY A 89 18.24 21.64 23.75
CA GLY A 89 19.44 22.48 23.72
C GLY A 89 20.42 22.28 24.88
N ASP A 90 20.10 21.45 25.87
CA ASP A 90 21.08 21.08 26.91
C ASP A 90 22.14 20.14 26.34
N VAL A 91 23.41 20.40 26.63
CA VAL A 91 24.50 19.47 26.35
C VAL A 91 24.70 18.58 27.56
N ILE A 92 24.38 17.29 27.43
CA ILE A 92 24.46 16.33 28.53
C ILE A 92 25.59 15.33 28.30
N ARG A 93 26.17 14.87 29.40
CA ARG A 93 27.03 13.69 29.44
C ARG A 93 26.30 12.56 30.15
N LEU A 94 26.27 11.39 29.54
CA LEU A 94 25.63 10.22 30.09
C LEU A 94 26.42 8.93 29.88
N SER A 95 26.00 7.91 30.61
CA SER A 95 26.42 6.53 30.46
C SER A 95 25.18 5.64 30.35
N GLY A 96 25.29 4.47 29.73
CA GLY A 96 24.16 3.56 29.54
C GLY A 96 24.57 2.26 28.86
N LYS A 97 23.59 1.45 28.48
CA LYS A 97 23.80 0.22 27.72
C LYS A 97 23.20 0.39 26.32
N VAL A 98 23.98 0.12 25.29
CA VAL A 98 23.47 0.12 23.92
C VAL A 98 22.66 -1.15 23.68
N SER A 99 21.50 -1.02 23.06
CA SER A 99 20.61 -2.13 22.70
C SER A 99 19.95 -1.92 21.36
N GLU A 100 19.67 -3.03 20.68
CA GLU A 100 18.83 -3.07 19.49
C GLU A 100 17.40 -3.44 19.89
N TYR A 101 16.46 -2.52 19.71
CA TYR A 101 15.06 -2.70 20.05
C TYR A 101 14.20 -2.92 18.81
N ARG A 102 13.23 -3.85 18.91
CA ARG A 102 12.10 -3.95 17.98
C ARG A 102 10.91 -4.61 18.68
N SER A 103 9.69 -4.23 18.28
CA SER A 103 8.45 -4.78 18.84
C SER A 103 7.94 -6.03 18.11
N SER A 104 8.43 -6.30 16.91
CA SER A 104 8.11 -7.48 16.10
C SER A 104 9.36 -7.99 15.39
N SER A 105 9.45 -9.30 15.17
CA SER A 105 10.54 -9.90 14.39
C SER A 105 10.50 -9.54 12.90
N ALA A 106 9.39 -8.99 12.41
CA ALA A 106 9.27 -8.53 11.02
C ALA A 106 9.91 -7.13 10.80
N TYR A 107 10.18 -6.39 11.86
CA TYR A 107 10.67 -5.02 11.79
C TYR A 107 12.20 -4.96 11.85
N LEU A 108 12.74 -3.88 11.29
CA LEU A 108 14.12 -3.47 11.53
C LEU A 108 14.32 -3.09 13.00
N TYR A 109 15.58 -3.12 13.42
CA TYR A 109 15.96 -2.74 14.77
C TYR A 109 16.15 -1.22 14.87
N LEU A 110 15.87 -0.68 16.04
CA LEU A 110 16.24 0.67 16.46
C LEU A 110 17.40 0.57 17.44
N THR A 111 18.53 1.18 17.12
CA THR A 111 19.63 1.37 18.07
C THR A 111 19.25 2.41 19.12
N GLU A 112 19.35 2.03 20.41
CA GLU A 112 19.06 2.91 21.53
C GLU A 112 20.08 2.78 22.68
N ILE A 113 20.21 3.83 23.50
CA ILE A 113 20.89 3.77 24.79
C ILE A 113 19.86 3.56 25.89
N ALA A 114 19.81 2.35 26.43
CA ALA A 114 18.94 1.95 27.52
C ALA A 114 19.60 2.12 28.90
N SER A 115 18.76 2.15 29.94
CA SER A 115 19.16 2.36 31.35
C SER A 115 20.12 3.56 31.54
N PRO A 116 19.78 4.73 30.98
CA PRO A 116 20.68 5.87 30.97
C PRO A 116 20.90 6.44 32.38
N LYS A 117 22.12 6.90 32.60
CA LYS A 117 22.51 7.70 33.77
C LYS A 117 23.15 8.99 33.28
N VAL A 118 22.48 10.12 33.52
CA VAL A 118 23.05 11.44 33.26
C VAL A 118 24.10 11.74 34.32
N ASP A 119 25.35 11.91 33.89
CA ASP A 119 26.48 12.20 34.75
C ASP A 119 26.65 13.72 34.97
N ALA A 120 26.36 14.55 33.96
CA ALA A 120 26.39 16.01 34.06
C ALA A 120 25.58 16.70 32.94
N ILE A 121 25.12 17.92 33.22
CA ILE A 121 24.72 18.90 32.20
C ILE A 121 25.90 19.88 32.05
N LEU A 122 26.45 19.98 30.84
CA LEU A 122 27.68 20.71 30.53
C LEU A 122 27.41 22.14 30.05
N GLU A 123 26.30 22.34 29.33
CA GLU A 123 25.88 23.61 28.73
C GLU A 123 24.35 23.61 28.63
N HIS A 124 23.74 24.80 28.69
CA HIS A 124 22.29 25.00 28.56
C HIS A 124 21.98 25.87 27.35
N GLY A 125 20.84 25.61 26.70
CA GLY A 125 20.26 26.51 25.68
C GLY A 125 21.10 26.65 24.41
N ARG A 126 21.87 25.62 24.04
CA ARG A 126 22.59 25.58 22.77
C ARG A 126 21.59 25.40 21.64
N THR A 127 21.66 26.26 20.62
CA THR A 127 20.80 26.15 19.45
C THR A 127 21.09 24.87 18.67
N VAL A 128 20.04 24.19 18.22
CA VAL A 128 20.09 22.99 17.39
C VAL A 128 19.35 23.30 16.10
N GLU A 129 20.09 23.46 15.01
CA GLU A 129 19.47 23.58 13.69
C GLU A 129 19.08 22.19 13.16
N PRO A 130 17.86 22.04 12.60
CA PRO A 130 17.46 20.84 11.89
C PRO A 130 18.22 20.70 10.57
N LEU A 131 18.38 19.48 10.08
CA LEU A 131 18.92 19.21 8.75
C LEU A 131 17.79 19.20 7.73
N VAL A 132 17.86 20.03 6.69
CA VAL A 132 16.90 19.98 5.59
C VAL A 132 17.18 18.76 4.71
N ILE A 133 16.20 17.88 4.55
CA ILE A 133 16.34 16.66 3.74
C ILE A 133 16.58 17.03 2.26
N GLY A 134 17.55 16.39 1.61
CA GLY A 134 17.93 16.67 0.22
C GLY A 134 18.77 17.94 -0.01
N LYS A 135 19.03 18.74 1.05
CA LYS A 135 19.84 19.97 0.98
C LYS A 135 21.03 19.93 1.94
N ASP A 136 20.78 19.63 3.21
CA ASP A 136 21.83 19.45 4.24
C ASP A 136 22.22 17.97 4.41
N THR A 137 21.45 17.07 3.79
CA THR A 137 21.64 15.62 3.71
C THR A 137 21.73 15.19 2.24
N LEU A 138 21.95 13.89 1.99
CA LEU A 138 21.73 13.32 0.65
C LEU A 138 20.25 13.48 0.24
N SER A 139 19.97 13.41 -1.06
CA SER A 139 18.58 13.24 -1.52
C SER A 139 18.16 11.78 -1.30
N PRO A 140 16.91 11.52 -0.87
CA PRO A 140 16.42 10.16 -0.75
C PRO A 140 16.53 9.42 -2.10
N PRO A 141 17.06 8.19 -2.13
CA PRO A 141 17.01 7.34 -3.31
C PRO A 141 15.56 7.05 -3.70
N THR A 142 15.26 7.04 -4.99
CA THR A 142 13.87 7.00 -5.48
C THR A 142 13.45 5.65 -6.03
N GLY A 143 14.33 4.64 -6.12
CA GLY A 143 13.99 3.36 -6.76
C GLY A 143 14.19 2.13 -5.88
N GLN A 144 15.43 1.87 -5.46
CA GLN A 144 15.76 0.64 -4.72
C GLN A 144 15.67 0.84 -3.21
N TYR A 145 15.10 -0.14 -2.50
CA TYR A 145 15.02 -0.13 -1.04
C TYR A 145 16.28 -0.68 -0.38
N SER A 146 16.82 -1.80 -0.88
CA SER A 146 17.98 -2.46 -0.31
C SER A 146 18.79 -3.21 -1.37
N SER A 147 20.10 -3.31 -1.16
CA SER A 147 20.98 -4.20 -1.93
C SER A 147 20.55 -5.68 -1.87
N LEU A 148 19.79 -6.06 -0.83
CA LEU A 148 19.31 -7.42 -0.61
C LEU A 148 18.04 -7.77 -1.40
N ASP A 149 17.43 -6.80 -2.09
CA ASP A 149 16.28 -7.02 -2.97
C ASP A 149 16.68 -7.62 -4.33
N SER A 150 17.98 -7.76 -4.59
CA SER A 150 18.49 -8.18 -5.91
C SER A 150 17.99 -7.28 -7.06
N GLY A 151 17.70 -6.02 -6.74
CA GLY A 151 17.23 -5.00 -7.67
C GLY A 151 15.72 -5.01 -7.94
N ASP A 152 14.94 -5.80 -7.20
CA ASP A 152 13.48 -5.85 -7.34
C ASP A 152 12.79 -6.06 -5.98
N VAL A 153 12.15 -5.00 -5.46
CA VAL A 153 11.45 -5.04 -4.18
C VAL A 153 10.19 -5.92 -4.21
N PHE A 154 9.67 -6.26 -5.39
CA PHE A 154 8.52 -7.14 -5.56
C PHE A 154 8.91 -8.55 -6.00
N GLY A 155 10.21 -8.82 -6.11
CA GLY A 155 10.76 -10.05 -6.65
C GLY A 155 10.34 -11.32 -5.89
N LEU A 156 10.10 -12.39 -6.66
CA LEU A 156 9.87 -13.74 -6.14
C LEU A 156 11.04 -14.69 -6.49
N PRO A 157 11.36 -15.68 -5.64
CA PRO A 157 10.78 -15.89 -4.31
C PRO A 157 11.17 -14.75 -3.35
N ASN A 158 10.21 -14.29 -2.54
CA ASN A 158 10.44 -13.24 -1.54
C ASN A 158 11.03 -13.82 -0.24
N ASN A 159 11.39 -12.96 0.72
CA ASN A 159 11.89 -13.35 2.04
C ASN A 159 13.08 -14.33 1.96
N GLN A 160 14.06 -14.02 1.11
CA GLN A 160 15.24 -14.87 0.89
C GLN A 160 16.41 -14.50 1.81
N SER A 161 16.39 -13.29 2.38
CA SER A 161 17.38 -12.82 3.34
C SER A 161 16.74 -11.91 4.39
N LEU A 162 17.48 -11.61 5.45
CA LEU A 162 17.09 -10.70 6.52
C LEU A 162 18.18 -9.63 6.68
N ILE A 163 17.80 -8.35 6.72
CA ILE A 163 18.73 -7.23 6.98
C ILE A 163 19.43 -7.45 8.32
N SER A 164 18.70 -7.86 9.35
CA SER A 164 19.23 -8.09 10.70
C SER A 164 20.22 -9.26 10.79
N VAL A 165 20.22 -10.17 9.82
CA VAL A 165 21.17 -11.30 9.77
C VAL A 165 22.40 -10.96 8.92
N VAL A 166 22.20 -10.37 7.76
CA VAL A 166 23.30 -10.00 6.86
C VAL A 166 24.06 -8.79 7.41
N ASN A 167 23.33 -7.83 7.98
CA ASN A 167 23.81 -6.55 8.49
C ASN A 167 24.76 -5.85 7.50
N PRO A 168 24.26 -5.50 6.29
CA PRO A 168 25.07 -4.88 5.26
C PRO A 168 25.60 -3.51 5.72
N GLU A 169 26.70 -3.07 5.11
CA GLU A 169 27.11 -1.67 5.22
C GLU A 169 26.10 -0.80 4.49
N LEU A 170 25.76 0.35 5.08
CA LEU A 170 24.82 1.29 4.51
C LEU A 170 25.39 1.94 3.24
N ASP A 171 24.54 2.04 2.22
CA ASP A 171 24.77 2.79 0.99
C ASP A 171 23.57 3.74 0.72
N PRO A 172 23.50 4.85 1.48
CA PRO A 172 22.36 5.79 1.47
C PRO A 172 22.25 6.60 0.17
N GLU A 173 23.23 6.52 -0.72
CA GLU A 173 23.15 7.14 -2.06
C GLU A 173 22.27 6.30 -3.01
N ASN A 174 22.19 4.99 -2.80
CA ASN A 174 21.55 4.07 -3.74
C ASN A 174 20.31 3.38 -3.17
N TYR A 175 20.18 3.26 -1.84
CA TYR A 175 19.13 2.47 -1.21
C TYR A 175 18.32 3.27 -0.18
N GLY A 176 17.00 3.25 -0.32
CA GLY A 176 16.07 3.99 0.54
C GLY A 176 16.13 3.58 2.02
N LEU A 177 16.22 2.29 2.33
CA LEU A 177 16.33 1.85 3.72
C LEU A 177 17.62 2.33 4.37
N ASP A 178 18.71 2.31 3.61
CA ASP A 178 20.02 2.73 4.06
C ASP A 178 20.06 4.25 4.26
N PHE A 179 19.38 5.00 3.38
CA PHE A 179 19.19 6.44 3.51
C PHE A 179 18.47 6.78 4.81
N TRP A 180 17.28 6.22 5.04
CA TRP A 180 16.52 6.52 6.26
C TRP A 180 17.22 6.03 7.52
N GLU A 181 17.91 4.88 7.49
CA GLU A 181 18.72 4.38 8.60
C GLU A 181 19.83 5.37 8.97
N SER A 182 20.52 5.91 7.97
CA SER A 182 21.61 6.89 8.18
C SER A 182 21.15 8.19 8.86
N LEU A 183 19.84 8.45 8.89
CA LEU A 183 19.23 9.60 9.53
C LEU A 183 18.50 9.29 10.85
N VAL A 184 18.41 8.02 11.29
CA VAL A 184 17.70 7.67 12.53
C VAL A 184 18.23 8.49 13.72
N GLY A 185 17.31 9.09 14.47
CA GLY A 185 17.57 9.98 15.60
C GLY A 185 17.83 11.45 15.24
N GLN A 186 18.06 11.78 13.97
CA GLN A 186 18.32 13.15 13.53
C GLN A 186 17.09 14.05 13.68
N LEU A 187 17.34 15.31 14.02
CA LEU A 187 16.36 16.39 13.87
C LEU A 187 16.44 16.92 12.43
N VAL A 188 15.36 16.75 11.69
CA VAL A 188 15.27 17.05 10.25
C VAL A 188 14.09 17.95 9.92
N THR A 189 14.15 18.59 8.75
CA THR A 189 13.03 19.30 8.14
C THR A 189 12.75 18.75 6.75
N VAL A 190 11.50 18.38 6.50
CA VAL A 190 10.93 18.18 5.16
C VAL A 190 10.38 19.53 4.71
N GLU A 191 10.99 20.14 3.69
CA GLU A 191 10.49 21.38 3.07
C GLU A 191 9.39 21.05 2.04
N ASP A 192 8.37 21.90 1.98
CA ASP A 192 7.24 21.81 1.03
C ASP A 192 6.61 20.42 0.95
N ALA A 193 6.27 19.86 2.11
CA ALA A 193 5.72 18.52 2.23
C ALA A 193 4.37 18.39 1.50
N VAL A 194 4.22 17.32 0.72
CA VAL A 194 2.99 16.95 0.02
C VAL A 194 2.47 15.64 0.59
N ALA A 195 1.18 15.59 0.92
CA ALA A 195 0.50 14.38 1.36
C ALA A 195 0.30 13.41 0.19
N ILE A 196 0.92 12.23 0.24
CA ILE A 196 0.86 11.23 -0.83
C ILE A 196 -0.08 10.05 -0.52
N SER A 197 -0.78 10.11 0.60
CA SER A 197 -1.80 9.15 1.01
C SER A 197 -2.89 9.86 1.80
N LYS A 198 -3.99 9.16 2.12
CA LYS A 198 -4.86 9.58 3.22
C LYS A 198 -4.18 9.31 4.56
N PRO A 199 -4.47 10.08 5.62
CA PRO A 199 -3.96 9.77 6.94
C PRO A 199 -4.58 8.47 7.47
N SER A 200 -3.85 7.76 8.34
CA SER A 200 -4.43 6.65 9.10
C SER A 200 -5.50 7.17 10.07
N GLN A 201 -6.32 6.26 10.63
CA GLN A 201 -7.25 6.59 11.72
C GLN A 201 -6.59 7.17 12.99
N TYR A 202 -5.25 7.14 13.06
CA TYR A 202 -4.45 7.73 14.14
C TYR A 202 -3.75 9.03 13.71
N GLY A 203 -3.98 9.52 12.49
CA GLY A 203 -3.36 10.74 11.97
C GLY A 203 -1.94 10.54 11.43
N ASP A 204 -1.50 9.30 11.19
CA ASP A 204 -0.22 9.07 10.51
C ASP A 204 -0.35 9.45 9.03
N GLN A 205 0.57 10.24 8.50
CA GLN A 205 0.49 10.79 7.15
C GLN A 205 1.76 10.47 6.36
N TRP A 206 1.64 9.86 5.18
CA TRP A 206 2.78 9.73 4.28
C TRP A 206 3.01 11.01 3.49
N VAL A 207 4.27 11.41 3.36
CA VAL A 207 4.66 12.62 2.63
C VAL A 207 5.92 12.42 1.79
N ILE A 208 6.06 13.30 0.80
CA ILE A 208 7.34 13.64 0.16
C ILE A 208 7.64 15.12 0.39
N GLY A 209 8.90 15.52 0.28
CA GLY A 209 9.31 16.92 0.26
C GLY A 209 9.74 17.37 -1.14
N SER A 210 10.50 18.47 -1.20
CA SER A 210 10.98 19.10 -2.44
C SER A 210 12.09 18.34 -3.20
N TRP A 211 12.39 17.10 -2.82
CA TRP A 211 13.36 16.24 -3.52
C TRP A 211 12.76 15.60 -4.79
N ALA A 212 13.63 15.05 -5.64
CA ALA A 212 13.21 14.35 -6.85
C ALA A 212 12.52 13.02 -6.53
N THR A 213 11.59 12.59 -7.39
CA THR A 213 10.80 11.36 -7.27
C THR A 213 10.74 10.64 -8.62
N THR A 214 10.47 9.33 -8.63
CA THR A 214 10.30 8.54 -9.87
C THR A 214 8.89 8.05 -10.14
N GLY A 215 8.02 7.96 -9.12
CA GLY A 215 6.62 7.53 -9.24
C GLY A 215 5.56 8.65 -9.27
N ALA A 216 5.94 9.91 -9.48
CA ALA A 216 5.00 11.04 -9.34
C ALA A 216 3.80 10.96 -10.28
N ASN A 217 2.59 11.02 -9.72
CA ASN A 217 1.34 11.15 -10.47
C ASN A 217 0.81 12.59 -10.47
N GLU A 218 -0.14 12.89 -11.37
CA GLU A 218 -0.66 14.25 -11.57
C GLU A 218 -1.38 14.82 -10.35
N ARG A 219 -1.85 13.95 -9.43
CA ARG A 219 -2.48 14.37 -8.18
C ARG A 219 -1.47 14.83 -7.12
N GLY A 220 -0.19 14.50 -7.27
CA GLY A 220 0.89 14.83 -6.33
C GLY A 220 1.32 13.66 -5.44
N GLY A 221 0.83 12.45 -5.70
CA GLY A 221 1.25 11.22 -5.03
C GLY A 221 2.38 10.49 -5.72
N LEU A 222 2.66 9.28 -5.20
CA LEU A 222 3.62 8.35 -5.79
C LEU A 222 2.96 7.00 -6.11
N THR A 223 2.98 6.64 -7.38
CA THR A 223 2.43 5.37 -7.90
C THR A 223 3.52 4.30 -7.94
N ILE A 224 3.16 3.07 -7.58
CA ILE A 224 4.07 1.92 -7.75
C ILE A 224 4.37 1.75 -9.25
N THR A 225 5.65 1.62 -9.59
CA THR A 225 6.08 1.31 -10.96
C THR A 225 6.96 0.06 -10.94
N SER A 226 7.37 -0.42 -12.13
CA SER A 226 8.18 -1.63 -12.21
C SER A 226 9.43 -1.57 -11.30
N LYS A 227 9.45 -2.44 -10.29
CA LYS A 227 10.53 -2.61 -9.29
C LYS A 227 10.73 -1.43 -8.33
N ASP A 228 9.83 -0.46 -8.33
CA ASP A 228 9.88 0.73 -7.51
C ASP A 228 8.64 0.81 -6.62
N GLY A 229 8.89 0.80 -5.30
CA GLY A 229 7.86 0.94 -4.28
C GLY A 229 7.96 2.26 -3.52
N ASN A 230 8.53 3.29 -4.15
CA ASN A 230 8.62 4.67 -3.66
C ASN A 230 9.39 4.83 -2.32
N PRO A 231 10.67 4.39 -2.27
CA PRO A 231 11.52 4.51 -1.07
C PRO A 231 11.76 5.93 -0.58
N GLU A 232 11.55 6.95 -1.42
CA GLU A 232 11.74 8.36 -1.11
C GLU A 232 10.61 8.96 -0.24
N ALA A 233 9.55 8.22 0.02
CA ALA A 233 8.47 8.62 0.90
C ALA A 233 8.79 8.40 2.38
N ILE A 234 8.25 9.26 3.24
CA ILE A 234 8.41 9.16 4.70
C ILE A 234 7.08 9.31 5.42
N ARG A 235 6.86 8.48 6.44
CA ARG A 235 5.68 8.56 7.30
C ARG A 235 5.90 9.66 8.34
N ILE A 236 4.89 10.48 8.57
CA ILE A 236 4.81 11.39 9.70
C ILE A 236 3.89 10.75 10.74
N SER A 237 4.36 10.62 11.98
CA SER A 237 3.62 9.96 13.06
C SER A 237 3.32 10.95 14.19
N ASP A 238 3.18 10.47 15.42
CA ASP A 238 2.70 11.23 16.58
C ASP A 238 3.56 12.49 16.88
N PRO A 239 2.94 13.68 17.02
CA PRO A 239 3.63 14.88 17.46
C PRO A 239 4.25 14.77 18.86
N LEU A 240 5.49 15.26 19.00
CA LEU A 240 6.24 15.20 20.25
C LEU A 240 5.75 16.16 21.34
N ASP A 241 4.99 17.19 20.97
CA ASP A 241 4.34 18.09 21.92
C ASP A 241 3.03 17.53 22.52
N GLY A 242 2.60 16.35 22.05
CA GLY A 242 1.37 15.68 22.48
C GLY A 242 0.09 16.24 21.87
N SER A 243 0.19 17.05 20.82
CA SER A 243 -0.93 17.37 19.94
C SER A 243 -1.24 16.20 19.00
N ASP A 244 -2.41 16.23 18.36
CA ASP A 244 -2.83 15.23 17.38
C ASP A 244 -2.73 15.79 15.95
N ASN A 245 -2.31 14.94 15.02
CA ASN A 245 -2.34 15.25 13.58
C ASN A 245 -3.79 15.28 13.06
N PRO A 246 -4.08 16.07 12.01
CA PRO A 246 -5.39 16.08 11.36
C PRO A 246 -5.67 14.74 10.65
N THR A 247 -6.94 14.32 10.66
CA THR A 247 -7.44 13.12 9.95
C THR A 247 -8.13 13.45 8.63
N GLU A 248 -8.26 14.74 8.30
CA GLU A 248 -8.98 15.22 7.11
C GLU A 248 -8.08 15.64 5.95
N THR A 249 -6.77 15.47 6.10
CA THR A 249 -5.80 15.71 5.02
C THR A 249 -6.13 14.82 3.82
N LYS A 250 -6.03 15.39 2.62
CA LYS A 250 -6.35 14.69 1.38
C LYS A 250 -5.09 14.41 0.57
N PHE A 251 -5.22 13.43 -0.31
CA PHE A 251 -4.22 13.09 -1.29
C PHE A 251 -3.90 14.29 -2.19
N GLY A 252 -2.62 14.68 -2.22
CA GLY A 252 -2.08 15.85 -2.93
C GLY A 252 -2.04 17.15 -2.12
N ASP A 253 -2.54 17.18 -0.88
CA ASP A 253 -2.52 18.40 -0.06
C ASP A 253 -1.09 18.86 0.26
N ASN A 254 -0.86 20.17 0.24
CA ASN A 254 0.39 20.76 0.70
C ASN A 254 0.33 21.02 2.21
N LEU A 255 1.31 20.49 2.94
CA LEU A 255 1.41 20.53 4.40
C LEU A 255 2.48 21.53 4.90
N GLY A 256 3.12 22.26 4.00
CA GLY A 256 4.21 23.18 4.32
C GLY A 256 5.46 22.44 4.83
N SER A 257 6.23 23.08 5.71
CA SER A 257 7.44 22.46 6.26
C SER A 257 7.14 21.65 7.53
N ILE A 258 7.67 20.43 7.59
CA ILE A 258 7.51 19.54 8.74
C ILE A 258 8.88 19.33 9.38
N THR A 259 9.03 19.71 10.65
CA THR A 259 10.28 19.51 11.40
C THR A 259 10.06 18.48 12.50
N GLY A 260 10.96 17.51 12.61
CA GLY A 260 10.80 16.41 13.55
C GLY A 260 12.01 15.48 13.65
N ILE A 261 11.83 14.40 14.40
CA ILE A 261 12.87 13.40 14.64
C ILE A 261 12.63 12.17 13.78
N VAL A 262 13.63 11.77 13.00
CA VAL A 262 13.59 10.48 12.27
C VAL A 262 13.72 9.33 13.27
N THR A 263 12.90 8.30 13.12
CA THR A 263 12.92 7.09 13.94
C THR A 263 12.48 5.89 13.11
N ASN A 264 12.62 4.68 13.65
CA ASN A 264 11.92 3.49 13.16
C ASN A 264 10.80 3.12 14.15
N VAL A 265 9.56 3.01 13.68
CA VAL A 265 8.41 2.67 14.52
C VAL A 265 7.37 1.88 13.72
N TYR A 266 6.78 0.86 14.34
CA TYR A 266 5.75 0.00 13.74
C TYR A 266 6.12 -0.60 12.36
N GLY A 267 7.42 -0.83 12.10
CA GLY A 267 7.89 -1.46 10.86
C GLY A 267 8.17 -0.49 9.71
N PHE A 268 8.17 0.82 9.97
CA PHE A 268 8.48 1.86 9.01
C PHE A 268 9.44 2.89 9.61
N TYR A 269 10.24 3.53 8.77
CA TYR A 269 10.84 4.80 9.13
C TYR A 269 9.76 5.88 9.18
N ALA A 270 9.87 6.74 10.17
CA ALA A 270 8.93 7.83 10.39
C ALA A 270 9.63 9.07 10.93
N ILE A 271 9.00 10.21 10.77
CA ILE A 271 9.33 11.45 11.47
C ILE A 271 8.29 11.66 12.56
N LEU A 272 8.75 11.83 13.81
CA LEU A 272 7.93 12.35 14.91
C LEU A 272 7.99 13.87 14.85
N PRO A 273 6.95 14.56 14.35
CA PRO A 273 7.01 16.00 14.17
C PRO A 273 7.04 16.70 15.54
N LEU A 274 7.66 17.88 15.61
CA LEU A 274 7.73 18.63 16.87
C LEU A 274 6.35 19.14 17.32
N THR A 275 5.48 19.45 16.37
CA THR A 275 4.10 19.90 16.54
C THR A 275 3.22 19.22 15.50
N ASN A 276 1.90 19.25 15.67
CA ASN A 276 0.99 18.69 14.68
C ASN A 276 1.12 19.32 13.28
N LEU A 277 0.66 18.55 12.29
CA LEU A 277 0.60 18.97 10.90
C LEU A 277 -0.49 20.02 10.65
N THR A 278 -0.27 20.83 9.62
CA THR A 278 -1.24 21.81 9.14
C THR A 278 -1.33 21.77 7.63
N THR A 279 -2.54 21.66 7.08
CA THR A 279 -2.77 21.82 5.64
C THR A 279 -2.69 23.29 5.27
N ILE A 280 -1.73 23.63 4.42
CA ILE A 280 -1.51 24.99 3.90
C ILE A 280 -2.38 25.25 2.67
N GLU A 281 -2.48 24.24 1.80
CA GLU A 281 -3.28 24.29 0.58
C GLU A 281 -3.83 22.90 0.28
N SER A 282 -5.12 22.81 -0.03
CA SER A 282 -5.73 21.55 -0.46
C SER A 282 -5.60 21.36 -1.96
N ALA A 283 -5.42 20.11 -2.39
CA ALA A 283 -5.37 19.77 -3.80
C ALA A 283 -6.68 20.13 -4.53
N SER A 284 -6.55 20.61 -5.75
CA SER A 284 -7.67 21.05 -6.61
C SER A 284 -7.56 20.41 -8.00
N PRO A 285 -8.67 19.95 -8.60
CA PRO A 285 -10.04 19.97 -8.07
C PRO A 285 -10.23 19.00 -6.88
N ALA A 286 -11.26 19.21 -6.06
CA ALA A 286 -11.48 18.35 -4.88
C ALA A 286 -11.89 16.91 -5.22
N LEU A 287 -12.60 16.75 -6.34
CA LEU A 287 -13.11 15.49 -6.90
C LEU A 287 -12.76 15.46 -8.40
N PRO A 288 -12.65 14.26 -9.01
CA PRO A 288 -12.50 14.15 -10.46
C PRO A 288 -13.77 14.59 -11.19
N ASP A 289 -13.63 14.85 -12.49
CA ASP A 289 -14.80 14.97 -13.38
C ASP A 289 -15.44 13.59 -13.61
N ALA A 290 -16.72 13.58 -13.96
CA ALA A 290 -17.39 12.37 -14.43
C ALA A 290 -16.80 11.89 -15.75
N THR A 291 -17.00 10.60 -16.06
CA THR A 291 -16.59 10.04 -17.35
C THR A 291 -17.24 10.79 -18.52
N THR A 292 -16.53 10.82 -19.65
CA THR A 292 -17.14 11.26 -20.93
C THR A 292 -17.57 10.08 -21.80
N LEU A 293 -17.32 8.84 -21.36
CA LEU A 293 -17.65 7.62 -22.07
C LEU A 293 -19.12 7.26 -21.83
N VAL A 294 -19.96 7.57 -22.80
CA VAL A 294 -21.40 7.25 -22.77
C VAL A 294 -21.71 6.16 -23.77
N SER A 295 -22.59 5.23 -23.40
CA SER A 295 -23.07 4.17 -24.28
C SER A 295 -23.82 4.72 -25.49
N ASP A 296 -23.62 4.07 -26.65
CA ASP A 296 -24.44 4.29 -27.84
C ASP A 296 -25.67 3.35 -27.89
N GLY A 297 -25.82 2.45 -26.91
CA GLY A 297 -26.88 1.44 -26.84
C GLY A 297 -26.79 0.35 -27.92
N VAL A 298 -25.66 0.29 -28.64
CA VAL A 298 -25.41 -0.63 -29.75
C VAL A 298 -24.01 -1.22 -29.65
N CYS A 299 -23.81 -2.35 -30.34
CA CYS A 299 -22.57 -3.13 -30.23
C CYS A 299 -21.28 -2.34 -30.46
N SER A 300 -21.28 -1.24 -31.21
CA SER A 300 -20.04 -0.50 -31.52
C SER A 300 -19.54 0.40 -30.40
N GLY A 301 -20.33 0.59 -29.35
CA GLY A 301 -20.02 1.55 -28.29
C GLY A 301 -20.77 1.28 -27.00
N LEU A 302 -20.77 0.03 -26.55
CA LEU A 302 -21.29 -0.32 -25.22
C LEU A 302 -20.30 0.07 -24.14
N THR A 303 -20.76 0.56 -23.00
CA THR A 303 -19.91 0.90 -21.85
C THR A 303 -19.90 -0.21 -20.81
N VAL A 304 -18.73 -0.48 -20.26
CA VAL A 304 -18.50 -1.50 -19.24
C VAL A 304 -17.75 -0.87 -18.08
N GLY A 305 -18.34 -0.93 -16.87
CA GLY A 305 -17.72 -0.47 -15.64
C GLY A 305 -17.14 -1.61 -14.80
N ASP A 306 -16.17 -1.29 -13.96
CA ASP A 306 -15.60 -2.18 -12.94
C ASP A 306 -15.52 -1.43 -11.61
N TYR A 307 -16.07 -2.01 -10.54
CA TYR A 307 -16.10 -1.35 -9.24
C TYR A 307 -16.18 -2.34 -8.08
N ASN A 308 -15.10 -2.39 -7.30
CA ASN A 308 -15.13 -2.94 -5.96
C ASN A 308 -15.85 -1.93 -5.05
N VAL A 309 -16.94 -2.34 -4.40
CA VAL A 309 -17.83 -1.45 -3.62
C VAL A 309 -17.70 -1.64 -2.11
N GLU A 310 -16.64 -2.29 -1.64
CA GLU A 310 -16.25 -2.47 -0.23
C GLU A 310 -17.38 -2.95 0.72
N ASN A 311 -17.39 -4.25 1.07
CA ASN A 311 -18.30 -4.82 2.06
C ASN A 311 -19.79 -4.42 1.89
N PHE A 312 -20.28 -4.43 0.66
CA PHE A 312 -21.58 -3.85 0.32
C PHE A 312 -22.75 -4.72 0.77
N TYR A 313 -23.58 -4.21 1.69
CA TYR A 313 -24.79 -4.88 2.18
C TYR A 313 -25.98 -3.90 2.27
N PRO A 314 -27.24 -4.38 2.22
CA PRO A 314 -28.40 -3.51 2.05
C PRO A 314 -28.80 -2.72 3.31
N GLY A 315 -28.23 -3.05 4.47
CA GLY A 315 -28.55 -2.39 5.73
C GLY A 315 -27.80 -1.07 5.94
N ASP A 316 -26.70 -0.83 5.22
CA ASP A 316 -26.03 0.48 5.21
C ASP A 316 -26.62 1.35 4.10
N THR A 317 -27.71 2.04 4.42
CA THR A 317 -28.42 2.89 3.46
C THR A 317 -27.59 4.07 2.97
N ALA A 318 -26.61 4.54 3.76
CA ALA A 318 -25.74 5.64 3.35
C ALA A 318 -24.75 5.18 2.28
N HIS A 319 -24.10 4.03 2.53
CA HIS A 319 -23.20 3.38 1.57
C HIS A 319 -23.91 3.00 0.27
N VAL A 320 -25.12 2.41 0.38
CA VAL A 320 -25.98 2.12 -0.79
C VAL A 320 -26.19 3.37 -1.65
N SER A 321 -26.58 4.49 -1.03
CA SER A 321 -26.85 5.73 -1.75
C SER A 321 -25.57 6.30 -2.38
N ALA A 322 -24.44 6.23 -1.68
CA ALA A 322 -23.17 6.76 -2.13
C ALA A 322 -22.61 5.97 -3.33
N VAL A 323 -22.64 4.63 -3.27
CA VAL A 323 -22.26 3.76 -4.40
C VAL A 323 -23.17 3.99 -5.61
N ALA A 324 -24.48 4.15 -5.39
CA ALA A 324 -25.41 4.48 -6.47
C ALA A 324 -25.07 5.83 -7.14
N HIS A 325 -24.72 6.86 -6.36
CA HIS A 325 -24.22 8.13 -6.88
C HIS A 325 -22.92 7.99 -7.67
N HIS A 326 -21.97 7.16 -7.23
CA HIS A 326 -20.75 6.90 -8.01
C HIS A 326 -21.08 6.29 -9.39
N ILE A 327 -21.97 5.30 -9.44
CA ILE A 327 -22.38 4.66 -10.69
C ILE A 327 -23.15 5.62 -11.61
N VAL A 328 -24.02 6.47 -11.04
CA VAL A 328 -24.87 7.38 -11.82
C VAL A 328 -24.13 8.63 -12.24
N ASP A 329 -23.50 9.34 -11.30
CA ASP A 329 -22.98 10.67 -11.53
C ASP A 329 -21.56 10.65 -12.13
N TYR A 330 -20.76 9.63 -11.80
CA TYR A 330 -19.36 9.55 -12.25
C TYR A 330 -19.14 8.54 -13.37
N LEU A 331 -19.77 7.35 -13.32
CA LEU A 331 -19.66 6.35 -14.40
C LEU A 331 -20.72 6.49 -15.49
N LEU A 332 -21.68 7.42 -15.32
CA LEU A 332 -22.78 7.69 -16.26
C LEU A 332 -23.56 6.43 -16.68
N THR A 333 -23.85 5.55 -15.71
CA THR A 333 -24.63 4.32 -15.87
C THR A 333 -24.16 3.41 -17.02
N PRO A 334 -23.06 2.65 -16.85
CA PRO A 334 -22.56 1.71 -17.86
C PRO A 334 -23.58 0.63 -18.28
N ASP A 335 -23.50 0.09 -19.50
CA ASP A 335 -24.44 -0.99 -19.92
C ASP A 335 -24.25 -2.29 -19.12
N LEU A 336 -23.02 -2.55 -18.69
CA LEU A 336 -22.61 -3.69 -17.87
C LEU A 336 -21.64 -3.20 -16.79
N VAL A 337 -21.79 -3.68 -15.56
CA VAL A 337 -20.89 -3.37 -14.44
C VAL A 337 -20.41 -4.65 -13.79
N PHE A 338 -19.10 -4.83 -13.73
CA PHE A 338 -18.43 -5.80 -12.88
C PHE A 338 -18.44 -5.24 -11.47
N ILE A 339 -19.03 -5.97 -10.52
CA ILE A 339 -19.14 -5.51 -9.13
C ILE A 339 -18.59 -6.56 -8.19
N GLN A 340 -17.67 -6.15 -7.31
CA GLN A 340 -17.05 -7.01 -6.29
C GLN A 340 -17.50 -6.59 -4.88
N GLU A 341 -17.07 -7.32 -3.85
CA GLU A 341 -17.37 -6.99 -2.44
C GLU A 341 -18.86 -6.96 -2.08
N ILE A 342 -19.71 -7.67 -2.83
CA ILE A 342 -21.12 -7.85 -2.47
C ILE A 342 -21.20 -8.77 -1.26
N GLN A 343 -21.94 -8.39 -0.22
CA GLN A 343 -22.26 -9.17 0.98
C GLN A 343 -23.63 -9.88 0.86
N ASP A 344 -23.89 -10.80 1.80
CA ASP A 344 -25.19 -11.45 1.97
C ASP A 344 -26.31 -10.44 2.25
N ASN A 345 -27.55 -10.89 2.09
CA ASN A 345 -28.76 -10.08 2.36
C ASN A 345 -28.80 -9.53 3.80
N ASN A 346 -28.09 -10.15 4.73
CA ASN A 346 -28.00 -9.79 6.15
C ASN A 346 -26.60 -9.26 6.55
N GLY A 347 -25.77 -8.89 5.58
CA GLY A 347 -24.40 -8.41 5.82
C GLY A 347 -23.53 -9.47 6.48
N GLU A 348 -22.75 -9.09 7.48
CA GLU A 348 -21.83 -9.99 8.23
C GLU A 348 -22.53 -10.87 9.28
N THR A 349 -23.87 -10.96 9.26
CA THR A 349 -24.59 -11.80 10.23
C THR A 349 -24.43 -13.28 9.87
N ASP A 350 -23.57 -13.98 10.62
CA ASP A 350 -23.30 -15.41 10.44
C ASP A 350 -24.46 -16.31 10.93
N ASP A 351 -25.50 -16.45 10.11
CA ASP A 351 -26.69 -17.29 10.37
C ASP A 351 -26.96 -18.36 9.29
N GLY A 352 -26.04 -18.53 8.33
CA GLY A 352 -26.17 -19.43 7.20
C GLY A 352 -26.84 -18.84 5.95
N THR A 353 -27.22 -17.56 5.98
CA THR A 353 -27.66 -16.83 4.78
C THR A 353 -26.49 -16.67 3.81
N VAL A 354 -26.70 -17.01 2.54
CA VAL A 354 -25.70 -16.86 1.44
C VAL A 354 -26.23 -16.10 0.23
N ALA A 355 -27.50 -15.74 0.25
CA ALA A 355 -28.18 -15.06 -0.84
C ALA A 355 -27.86 -13.55 -0.79
N SER A 356 -27.71 -12.91 -1.96
CA SER A 356 -27.44 -11.48 -2.11
C SER A 356 -28.44 -10.78 -3.06
N ASP A 357 -29.61 -11.40 -3.29
CA ASP A 357 -30.65 -10.87 -4.18
C ASP A 357 -31.31 -9.60 -3.62
N VAL A 358 -31.48 -9.49 -2.31
CA VAL A 358 -31.94 -8.25 -1.66
C VAL A 358 -30.84 -7.20 -1.71
N THR A 359 -29.58 -7.59 -1.43
CA THR A 359 -28.42 -6.70 -1.55
C THR A 359 -28.35 -6.03 -2.92
N LEU A 360 -28.38 -6.83 -3.98
CA LEU A 360 -28.30 -6.34 -5.36
C LEU A 360 -29.57 -5.59 -5.79
N SER A 361 -30.75 -6.04 -5.38
CA SER A 361 -32.02 -5.34 -5.68
C SER A 361 -32.08 -3.95 -5.04
N THR A 362 -31.52 -3.80 -3.83
CA THR A 362 -31.44 -2.49 -3.16
C THR A 362 -30.53 -1.53 -3.94
N LEU A 363 -29.38 -2.00 -4.42
CA LEU A 363 -28.48 -1.18 -5.25
C LEU A 363 -29.13 -0.78 -6.59
N THR A 364 -29.71 -1.74 -7.32
CA THR A 364 -30.32 -1.43 -8.61
C THR A 364 -31.55 -0.53 -8.47
N ALA A 365 -32.30 -0.65 -7.38
CA ALA A 365 -33.40 0.28 -7.06
C ALA A 365 -32.89 1.71 -6.80
N ALA A 366 -31.80 1.87 -6.04
CA ALA A 366 -31.20 3.17 -5.78
C ALA A 366 -30.67 3.83 -7.08
N ILE A 367 -30.01 3.06 -7.94
CA ILE A 367 -29.56 3.54 -9.26
C ILE A 367 -30.77 3.97 -10.11
N ALA A 368 -31.84 3.18 -10.14
CA ALA A 368 -33.04 3.49 -10.90
C ALA A 368 -33.78 4.73 -10.37
N GLU A 369 -33.79 4.94 -9.05
CA GLU A 369 -34.36 6.14 -8.43
C GLU A 369 -33.59 7.41 -8.83
N LEU A 370 -32.27 7.34 -8.88
CA LEU A 370 -31.40 8.47 -9.23
C LEU A 370 -31.39 8.80 -10.73
N SER A 371 -31.35 7.78 -11.58
CA SER A 371 -31.08 7.93 -13.03
C SER A 371 -32.26 7.63 -13.94
N GLY A 372 -33.26 6.88 -13.46
CA GLY A 372 -34.29 6.26 -14.29
C GLY A 372 -33.82 5.03 -15.09
N VAL A 373 -32.53 4.67 -15.04
CA VAL A 373 -31.97 3.48 -15.69
C VAL A 373 -32.25 2.25 -14.83
N THR A 374 -32.85 1.22 -15.44
CA THR A 374 -33.11 -0.05 -14.75
C THR A 374 -31.96 -1.01 -15.01
N TYR A 375 -31.38 -1.56 -13.94
CA TYR A 375 -30.45 -2.67 -14.02
C TYR A 375 -31.14 -3.97 -13.58
N ASN A 376 -30.78 -5.05 -14.27
CA ASN A 376 -30.92 -6.40 -13.76
C ASN A 376 -29.53 -6.88 -13.27
N PHE A 377 -29.48 -8.02 -12.57
CA PHE A 377 -28.23 -8.55 -12.03
C PHE A 377 -28.14 -10.06 -12.15
N THR A 378 -26.92 -10.58 -12.09
CA THR A 378 -26.68 -12.02 -11.99
C THR A 378 -25.49 -12.33 -11.09
N TYR A 379 -25.61 -13.39 -10.31
CA TYR A 379 -24.60 -13.87 -9.37
C TYR A 379 -24.80 -15.37 -9.08
N ILE A 380 -23.81 -16.00 -8.46
CA ILE A 380 -23.95 -17.35 -7.89
C ILE A 380 -23.65 -17.24 -6.40
N ALA A 381 -24.64 -17.58 -5.56
CA ALA A 381 -24.46 -17.65 -4.11
C ALA A 381 -23.32 -18.63 -3.76
N PRO A 382 -22.43 -18.28 -2.83
CA PRO A 382 -21.36 -19.15 -2.37
C PRO A 382 -21.87 -20.29 -1.47
N VAL A 383 -20.96 -21.15 -1.04
CA VAL A 383 -21.19 -22.05 0.11
C VAL A 383 -20.84 -21.27 1.37
N ASN A 384 -21.67 -21.39 2.42
CA ASN A 384 -21.48 -20.68 3.68
C ASN A 384 -20.06 -20.91 4.23
N ASP A 385 -19.36 -19.84 4.55
CA ASP A 385 -18.01 -19.75 5.12
C ASP A 385 -16.86 -20.31 4.26
N GLU A 386 -17.10 -20.65 2.99
CA GLU A 386 -16.08 -21.23 2.11
C GLU A 386 -15.44 -20.21 1.15
N ASP A 387 -16.11 -19.08 0.90
CA ASP A 387 -15.57 -17.95 0.14
C ASP A 387 -15.00 -16.91 1.12
N GLY A 388 -13.88 -16.28 0.78
CA GLY A 388 -13.22 -15.30 1.67
C GLY A 388 -13.96 -13.97 1.75
N GLY A 389 -13.53 -13.08 2.64
CA GLY A 389 -14.08 -11.72 2.81
C GLY A 389 -14.35 -11.43 4.27
N ALA A 390 -15.24 -10.48 4.55
CA ALA A 390 -15.74 -10.27 5.89
C ALA A 390 -16.36 -11.57 6.45
N PRO A 391 -15.96 -12.01 7.66
CA PRO A 391 -16.54 -13.20 8.31
C PRO A 391 -18.07 -13.12 8.37
N GLY A 392 -18.76 -14.21 8.04
CA GLY A 392 -20.22 -14.29 8.01
C GLY A 392 -20.91 -13.62 6.82
N GLY A 393 -20.20 -12.78 6.06
CA GLY A 393 -20.76 -12.04 4.93
C GLY A 393 -20.66 -12.74 3.59
N ASN A 394 -19.94 -13.87 3.49
CA ASN A 394 -19.78 -14.72 2.31
C ASN A 394 -19.49 -13.98 0.99
N ILE A 395 -18.56 -13.02 0.99
CA ILE A 395 -18.36 -12.05 -0.10
C ILE A 395 -18.25 -12.70 -1.48
N ARG A 396 -18.83 -12.05 -2.51
CA ARG A 396 -18.83 -12.53 -3.90
C ARG A 396 -18.70 -11.41 -4.92
N VAL A 397 -18.51 -11.82 -6.17
CA VAL A 397 -18.63 -10.97 -7.35
C VAL A 397 -20.00 -11.15 -8.01
N ALA A 398 -20.47 -10.12 -8.71
CA ALA A 398 -21.71 -10.13 -9.48
C ALA A 398 -21.57 -9.29 -10.76
N TYR A 399 -22.62 -9.29 -11.58
CA TYR A 399 -22.79 -8.33 -12.66
C TYR A 399 -24.09 -7.56 -12.47
N LEU A 400 -24.06 -6.26 -12.75
CA LEU A 400 -25.24 -5.45 -13.05
C LEU A 400 -25.28 -5.22 -14.55
N PHE A 401 -26.43 -5.36 -15.21
CA PHE A 401 -26.56 -5.09 -16.63
C PHE A 401 -27.89 -4.41 -16.98
N GLN A 402 -27.87 -3.56 -18.00
CA GLN A 402 -29.07 -2.92 -18.54
C GLN A 402 -29.81 -3.89 -19.48
N PRO A 403 -30.99 -4.43 -19.09
CA PRO A 403 -31.68 -5.45 -19.86
C PRO A 403 -32.29 -4.93 -21.17
N ASP A 404 -32.38 -3.60 -21.34
CA ASP A 404 -32.81 -2.95 -22.57
C ASP A 404 -31.68 -2.83 -23.63
N VAL A 405 -30.46 -3.24 -23.27
CA VAL A 405 -29.27 -3.15 -24.14
C VAL A 405 -28.66 -4.52 -24.43
N LEU A 406 -28.52 -5.34 -23.40
CA LEU A 406 -27.89 -6.66 -23.50
C LEU A 406 -28.55 -7.69 -22.59
N GLN A 407 -28.37 -8.97 -22.93
CA GLN A 407 -28.92 -10.10 -22.18
C GLN A 407 -27.90 -11.22 -22.06
N LEU A 408 -28.08 -12.08 -21.05
CA LEU A 408 -27.33 -13.33 -20.96
C LEU A 408 -27.68 -14.22 -22.16
N ARG A 409 -26.66 -14.75 -22.81
CA ARG A 409 -26.81 -15.69 -23.91
C ARG A 409 -27.21 -17.07 -23.38
N ASN A 410 -28.34 -17.62 -23.80
CA ASN A 410 -28.79 -18.98 -23.42
C ASN A 410 -28.73 -19.24 -21.88
N PRO A 411 -29.41 -18.44 -21.04
CA PRO A 411 -29.22 -18.47 -19.59
C PRO A 411 -29.56 -19.83 -18.98
N ASN A 412 -28.59 -20.41 -18.29
CA ASN A 412 -28.69 -21.70 -17.60
C ASN A 412 -27.70 -21.70 -16.40
N PRO A 413 -27.98 -20.93 -15.34
CA PRO A 413 -27.02 -20.67 -14.29
C PRO A 413 -26.51 -21.96 -13.62
N GLY A 414 -25.21 -22.00 -13.35
CA GLY A 414 -24.59 -23.03 -12.53
C GLY A 414 -24.92 -22.87 -11.04
N ASN A 415 -24.28 -23.67 -10.20
CA ASN A 415 -24.32 -23.50 -8.74
C ASN A 415 -22.92 -23.28 -8.14
N SER A 416 -22.85 -23.12 -6.83
CA SER A 416 -21.63 -22.80 -6.08
C SER A 416 -20.49 -23.82 -6.26
N THR A 417 -20.81 -25.06 -6.60
CA THR A 417 -19.88 -26.21 -6.63
C THR A 417 -19.68 -26.83 -8.01
N THR A 418 -20.42 -26.40 -9.03
CA THR A 418 -20.30 -26.92 -10.39
C THR A 418 -19.31 -26.10 -11.20
N ALA A 419 -18.27 -26.74 -11.73
CA ALA A 419 -17.34 -26.13 -12.66
C ALA A 419 -18.02 -25.80 -13.99
N ASN A 420 -17.71 -24.61 -14.53
CA ASN A 420 -18.06 -24.25 -15.88
C ASN A 420 -17.11 -24.91 -16.90
N GLU A 421 -17.57 -25.04 -18.14
CA GLU A 421 -16.79 -25.60 -19.24
C GLU A 421 -17.01 -24.74 -20.49
N VAL A 422 -15.97 -24.63 -21.32
CA VAL A 422 -16.06 -24.03 -22.65
C VAL A 422 -16.45 -25.13 -23.64
N LEU A 423 -17.61 -24.96 -24.27
CA LEU A 423 -18.15 -25.85 -25.31
C LEU A 423 -17.77 -25.33 -26.71
N PRO A 424 -17.87 -26.16 -27.78
CA PRO A 424 -17.55 -25.71 -29.13
C PRO A 424 -18.42 -24.53 -29.59
N GLY A 425 -17.82 -23.53 -30.24
CA GLY A 425 -18.57 -22.42 -30.84
C GLY A 425 -18.33 -21.00 -30.32
N PRO A 426 -17.34 -20.76 -29.44
CA PRO A 426 -17.40 -21.08 -28.00
C PRO A 426 -18.78 -20.81 -27.36
N GLU A 427 -19.22 -21.69 -26.46
CA GLU A 427 -20.38 -21.47 -25.57
C GLU A 427 -20.00 -21.85 -24.13
N LEU A 428 -20.73 -21.35 -23.14
CA LEU A 428 -20.55 -21.77 -21.74
C LEU A 428 -21.51 -22.91 -21.41
N LEU A 429 -21.03 -23.94 -20.71
CA LEU A 429 -21.89 -25.01 -20.18
C LEU A 429 -22.93 -24.46 -19.21
N TYR A 430 -22.53 -23.51 -18.36
CA TYR A 430 -23.40 -22.78 -17.44
C TYR A 430 -23.22 -21.27 -17.66
N ASN A 431 -24.33 -20.55 -17.83
CA ASN A 431 -24.31 -19.10 -18.02
C ASN A 431 -25.30 -18.37 -17.09
N PRO A 432 -24.79 -17.61 -16.09
CA PRO A 432 -23.39 -17.56 -15.68
C PRO A 432 -22.91 -18.85 -14.99
N GLY A 433 -21.59 -19.00 -14.85
CA GLY A 433 -20.95 -20.15 -14.18
C GLY A 433 -19.64 -19.79 -13.49
N ARG A 434 -19.16 -20.66 -12.58
CA ARG A 434 -17.89 -20.47 -11.83
C ARG A 434 -16.72 -21.19 -12.48
N ILE A 435 -15.53 -20.59 -12.49
CA ILE A 435 -14.30 -21.24 -12.96
C ILE A 435 -13.79 -22.19 -11.88
N ASP A 436 -13.84 -23.51 -12.16
CA ASP A 436 -13.30 -24.59 -11.31
C ASP A 436 -13.44 -24.34 -9.79
N PRO A 437 -14.67 -24.24 -9.26
CA PRO A 437 -14.92 -23.80 -7.88
C PRO A 437 -14.38 -24.77 -6.81
N SER A 438 -13.97 -25.99 -7.19
CA SER A 438 -13.33 -26.97 -6.32
C SER A 438 -11.81 -26.88 -6.28
N ASN A 439 -11.20 -25.99 -7.07
CA ASN A 439 -9.75 -25.82 -7.08
C ASN A 439 -9.25 -25.30 -5.73
N ASN A 440 -8.13 -25.83 -5.24
CA ASN A 440 -7.50 -25.37 -4.00
C ASN A 440 -7.06 -23.91 -4.07
N ALA A 441 -6.87 -23.35 -5.27
CA ALA A 441 -6.61 -21.93 -5.49
C ALA A 441 -7.69 -21.01 -4.90
N TRP A 442 -8.91 -21.52 -4.69
CA TRP A 442 -10.05 -20.77 -4.17
C TRP A 442 -10.32 -20.97 -2.68
N GLY A 443 -9.42 -21.63 -1.96
CA GLY A 443 -9.56 -21.81 -0.51
C GLY A 443 -9.68 -20.45 0.18
N SER A 444 -10.78 -20.22 0.90
CA SER A 444 -11.09 -18.96 1.59
C SER A 444 -10.93 -17.72 0.69
N SER A 445 -11.30 -17.83 -0.58
CA SER A 445 -11.28 -16.72 -1.55
C SER A 445 -12.46 -16.80 -2.52
N ARG A 446 -12.75 -15.68 -3.17
CA ARG A 446 -13.87 -15.54 -4.10
C ARG A 446 -13.60 -16.33 -5.38
N LYS A 447 -14.60 -17.06 -5.85
CA LYS A 447 -14.52 -17.84 -7.09
C LYS A 447 -14.97 -16.97 -8.28
N PRO A 448 -14.21 -16.89 -9.39
CA PRO A 448 -14.55 -16.05 -10.53
C PRO A 448 -15.92 -16.38 -11.16
N LEU A 449 -16.64 -15.34 -11.60
CA LEU A 449 -17.94 -15.48 -12.26
C LEU A 449 -17.81 -15.17 -13.76
N VAL A 450 -18.09 -16.18 -14.57
CA VAL A 450 -18.07 -16.09 -16.04
C VAL A 450 -19.48 -15.90 -16.56
N ALA A 451 -19.64 -15.00 -17.51
CA ALA A 451 -20.88 -14.84 -18.26
C ALA A 451 -20.62 -14.69 -19.77
N ALA A 452 -21.54 -15.21 -20.57
CA ALA A 452 -21.64 -14.95 -22.00
C ALA A 452 -22.85 -14.04 -22.25
N TRP A 453 -22.65 -13.01 -23.05
CA TRP A 453 -23.63 -11.98 -23.30
C TRP A 453 -23.95 -11.88 -24.78
N GLU A 454 -25.13 -11.35 -25.08
CA GLU A 454 -25.48 -10.94 -26.44
C GLU A 454 -26.28 -9.64 -26.46
N THR A 455 -26.13 -8.90 -27.55
CA THR A 455 -27.05 -7.80 -27.86
C THR A 455 -28.45 -8.33 -28.12
N LEU A 456 -29.48 -7.52 -27.89
CA LEU A 456 -30.89 -7.96 -27.98
C LEU A 456 -31.33 -8.48 -29.36
N ASP A 457 -30.57 -8.17 -30.42
CA ASP A 457 -30.79 -8.72 -31.76
C ASP A 457 -30.21 -10.14 -31.96
N GLY A 458 -29.48 -10.66 -30.97
CA GLY A 458 -28.85 -11.99 -30.95
C GLY A 458 -27.62 -12.12 -31.86
N ASN A 459 -27.10 -11.02 -32.41
CA ASN A 459 -26.04 -11.07 -33.43
C ASN A 459 -24.62 -10.95 -32.89
N ASN A 460 -24.44 -10.26 -31.75
CA ASN A 460 -23.12 -9.92 -31.21
C ASN A 460 -22.95 -10.60 -29.86
N THR A 461 -21.92 -11.44 -29.73
CA THR A 461 -21.65 -12.22 -28.52
C THR A 461 -20.28 -11.86 -27.95
N PHE A 462 -20.17 -11.83 -26.63
CA PHE A 462 -18.92 -11.60 -25.91
C PHE A 462 -18.94 -12.29 -24.54
N PHE A 463 -17.77 -12.46 -23.95
CA PHE A 463 -17.56 -13.12 -22.67
C PHE A 463 -16.98 -12.15 -21.66
N THR A 464 -17.43 -12.29 -20.41
CA THR A 464 -16.86 -11.58 -19.27
C THR A 464 -16.46 -12.53 -18.16
N ILE A 465 -15.39 -12.20 -17.45
CA ILE A 465 -14.93 -12.93 -16.26
C ILE A 465 -14.65 -11.92 -15.16
N ASN A 466 -15.48 -11.93 -14.11
CA ASN A 466 -15.33 -11.07 -12.95
C ASN A 466 -14.51 -11.82 -11.89
N VAL A 467 -13.40 -11.21 -11.46
CA VAL A 467 -12.50 -11.78 -10.47
C VAL A 467 -12.49 -10.96 -9.19
N HIS A 468 -12.22 -11.65 -8.09
CA HIS A 468 -11.74 -11.03 -6.86
C HIS A 468 -10.74 -11.99 -6.22
N TRP A 469 -9.45 -11.78 -6.41
CA TRP A 469 -8.41 -12.69 -5.95
C TRP A 469 -8.10 -12.55 -4.46
N ALA A 470 -7.29 -13.47 -3.94
CA ALA A 470 -6.94 -13.48 -2.52
C ALA A 470 -6.14 -12.23 -2.14
N SER A 471 -6.54 -11.56 -1.06
CA SER A 471 -5.86 -10.35 -0.59
C SER A 471 -4.40 -10.57 -0.23
N LYS A 472 -3.62 -9.48 -0.21
CA LYS A 472 -2.20 -9.49 0.19
C LYS A 472 -2.00 -9.61 1.71
N GLY A 473 -3.00 -10.12 2.44
CA GLY A 473 -2.94 -10.32 3.89
C GLY A 473 -1.74 -11.18 4.33
N GLY A 474 -1.15 -10.85 5.48
CA GLY A 474 0.06 -11.52 5.97
C GLY A 474 1.37 -11.08 5.30
N SER A 475 1.33 -10.04 4.46
CA SER A 475 2.53 -9.37 3.97
C SER A 475 3.29 -8.68 5.10
N SER A 476 4.61 -8.53 4.95
CA SER A 476 5.40 -7.63 5.80
C SER A 476 5.29 -6.19 5.29
N SER A 477 5.69 -5.20 6.10
CA SER A 477 5.91 -3.86 5.55
C SER A 477 6.96 -3.91 4.42
N ILE A 478 6.85 -3.01 3.45
CA ILE A 478 7.83 -2.89 2.36
C ILE A 478 9.21 -2.47 2.88
N GLN A 479 9.25 -1.83 4.06
CA GLN A 479 10.46 -1.45 4.78
C GLN A 479 10.91 -2.48 5.84
N GLY A 480 10.33 -3.69 5.83
CA GLY A 480 10.60 -4.74 6.82
C GLY A 480 11.96 -5.44 6.66
N ASP A 481 12.26 -6.29 7.65
CA ASP A 481 13.53 -7.02 7.78
C ASP A 481 13.77 -8.05 6.65
N ALA A 482 12.70 -8.70 6.18
CA ALA A 482 12.72 -9.70 5.11
C ALA A 482 12.92 -9.06 3.72
N ARG A 483 13.92 -9.54 2.96
CA ARG A 483 14.26 -9.01 1.62
C ARG A 483 14.26 -10.10 0.53
N PRO A 484 13.56 -9.87 -0.62
CA PRO A 484 12.49 -8.89 -0.79
C PRO A 484 11.37 -9.05 0.28
N PRO A 485 10.56 -8.01 0.56
CA PRO A 485 9.45 -8.07 1.49
C PRO A 485 8.52 -9.26 1.26
N VAL A 486 7.96 -9.81 2.34
CA VAL A 486 6.98 -10.91 2.25
C VAL A 486 5.75 -10.38 1.51
N ASN A 487 5.50 -10.91 0.30
CA ASN A 487 4.23 -10.77 -0.42
C ASN A 487 3.31 -11.92 0.03
N GLY A 488 2.44 -11.64 1.00
CA GLY A 488 1.56 -12.60 1.64
C GLY A 488 0.57 -13.23 0.66
N VAL A 489 0.33 -14.54 0.79
CA VAL A 489 -0.65 -15.30 -0.01
C VAL A 489 -0.33 -15.36 -1.52
N VAL A 490 0.85 -14.90 -1.95
CA VAL A 490 1.23 -14.82 -3.39
C VAL A 490 1.19 -16.18 -4.12
N ALA A 491 1.52 -17.28 -3.44
CA ALA A 491 1.45 -18.61 -4.05
C ALA A 491 0.01 -19.05 -4.36
N VAL A 492 -0.98 -18.54 -3.64
CA VAL A 492 -2.40 -18.76 -3.94
C VAL A 492 -2.80 -17.89 -5.12
N ARG A 493 -2.47 -16.58 -5.12
CA ARG A 493 -2.72 -15.69 -6.26
C ARG A 493 -2.10 -16.20 -7.57
N GLN A 494 -0.89 -16.76 -7.52
CA GLN A 494 -0.27 -17.43 -8.67
C GLN A 494 -1.14 -18.57 -9.23
N GLN A 495 -1.70 -19.42 -8.37
CA GLN A 495 -2.59 -20.50 -8.82
C GLN A 495 -3.92 -19.94 -9.35
N GLN A 496 -4.46 -18.89 -8.74
CA GLN A 496 -5.67 -18.21 -9.21
C GLN A 496 -5.47 -17.59 -10.61
N ALA A 497 -4.31 -16.99 -10.85
CA ALA A 497 -3.86 -16.51 -12.15
C ALA A 497 -3.84 -17.63 -13.19
N GLU A 498 -3.16 -18.74 -12.91
CA GLU A 498 -3.05 -19.87 -13.83
C GLU A 498 -4.41 -20.49 -14.17
N VAL A 499 -5.28 -20.71 -13.18
CA VAL A 499 -6.61 -21.32 -13.39
C VAL A 499 -7.51 -20.39 -14.20
N THR A 500 -7.51 -19.09 -13.90
CA THR A 500 -8.31 -18.10 -14.64
C THR A 500 -7.81 -17.97 -16.08
N ALA A 501 -6.49 -17.86 -16.27
CA ALA A 501 -5.87 -17.74 -17.58
C ALA A 501 -6.11 -18.98 -18.46
N ALA A 502 -6.06 -20.18 -17.88
CA ALA A 502 -6.35 -21.42 -18.59
C ALA A 502 -7.79 -21.46 -19.12
N PHE A 503 -8.77 -20.96 -18.35
CA PHE A 503 -10.16 -20.87 -18.79
C PHE A 503 -10.31 -19.87 -19.96
N VAL A 504 -9.67 -18.71 -19.89
CA VAL A 504 -9.64 -17.74 -21.00
C VAL A 504 -9.03 -18.36 -22.26
N ALA A 505 -7.91 -19.07 -22.12
CA ALA A 505 -7.23 -19.72 -23.23
C ALA A 505 -8.11 -20.78 -23.91
N GLN A 506 -9.01 -21.45 -23.17
CA GLN A 506 -9.99 -22.37 -23.76
C GLN A 506 -11.00 -21.65 -24.66
N ILE A 507 -11.50 -20.47 -24.24
CA ILE A 507 -12.40 -19.66 -25.09
C ILE A 507 -11.68 -19.25 -26.39
N LEU A 508 -10.44 -18.76 -26.27
CA LEU A 508 -9.65 -18.33 -27.44
C LEU A 508 -9.19 -19.49 -28.34
N ALA A 509 -9.11 -20.71 -27.80
CA ALA A 509 -8.82 -21.91 -28.60
C ALA A 509 -10.00 -22.30 -29.50
N GLU A 510 -11.24 -22.07 -29.05
CA GLU A 510 -12.45 -22.30 -29.84
C GLU A 510 -12.70 -21.16 -30.85
N ASP A 511 -12.46 -19.91 -30.45
CA ASP A 511 -12.49 -18.75 -31.35
C ASP A 511 -11.42 -17.73 -30.97
N ALA A 512 -10.38 -17.63 -31.80
CA ALA A 512 -9.28 -16.67 -31.61
C ALA A 512 -9.71 -15.20 -31.72
N ASN A 513 -10.91 -14.92 -32.25
CA ASN A 513 -11.51 -13.60 -32.32
C ASN A 513 -12.61 -13.39 -31.26
N ALA A 514 -12.78 -14.32 -30.33
CA ALA A 514 -13.71 -14.16 -29.22
C ALA A 514 -13.42 -12.86 -28.47
N LYS A 515 -14.47 -12.09 -28.20
CA LYS A 515 -14.40 -10.86 -27.44
C LYS A 515 -14.51 -11.19 -25.97
N ILE A 516 -13.42 -11.01 -25.24
CA ILE A 516 -13.31 -11.37 -23.81
C ILE A 516 -12.86 -10.14 -23.03
N ILE A 517 -13.55 -9.85 -21.93
CA ILE A 517 -13.17 -8.86 -20.92
C ILE A 517 -13.02 -9.59 -19.59
N VAL A 518 -11.85 -9.50 -18.96
CA VAL A 518 -11.62 -9.98 -17.59
C VAL A 518 -11.35 -8.76 -16.74
N ALA A 519 -12.14 -8.54 -15.69
CA ALA A 519 -12.02 -7.36 -14.84
C ALA A 519 -12.34 -7.66 -13.37
N GLY A 520 -11.92 -6.76 -12.49
CA GLY A 520 -12.14 -6.82 -11.06
C GLY A 520 -10.85 -6.65 -10.25
N ASP A 521 -10.94 -6.99 -8.97
CA ASP A 521 -9.84 -6.86 -8.01
C ASP A 521 -8.91 -8.08 -8.07
N PHE A 522 -7.71 -7.90 -8.62
CA PHE A 522 -6.69 -8.95 -8.70
C PHE A 522 -5.80 -9.01 -7.45
N ASN A 523 -5.90 -8.02 -6.56
CA ASN A 523 -5.07 -7.89 -5.35
C ASN A 523 -3.57 -8.03 -5.63
N GLU A 524 -3.12 -7.59 -6.80
CA GLU A 524 -1.74 -7.71 -7.23
C GLU A 524 -1.35 -6.58 -8.18
N TYR A 525 -0.10 -6.13 -8.07
CA TYR A 525 0.43 -4.99 -8.83
C TYR A 525 0.64 -5.33 -10.31
N PRO A 526 0.72 -4.34 -11.21
CA PRO A 526 1.17 -4.56 -12.57
C PRO A 526 2.63 -5.04 -12.58
N VAL A 527 3.02 -5.77 -13.63
CA VAL A 527 4.42 -6.19 -13.87
C VAL A 527 5.04 -6.99 -12.70
N VAL A 528 4.22 -7.76 -11.99
CA VAL A 528 4.68 -8.78 -11.03
C VAL A 528 4.20 -10.16 -11.46
N GLN A 529 4.90 -11.19 -11.00
CA GLN A 529 4.85 -12.53 -11.59
C GLN A 529 3.43 -13.11 -11.79
N PRO A 530 2.47 -13.06 -10.82
CA PRO A 530 1.13 -13.58 -11.05
C PRO A 530 0.38 -12.91 -12.22
N ILE A 531 0.52 -11.59 -12.39
CA ILE A 531 -0.12 -10.85 -13.49
C ILE A 531 0.61 -11.11 -14.81
N GLU A 532 1.95 -11.17 -14.81
CA GLU A 532 2.73 -11.50 -16.00
C GLU A 532 2.39 -12.90 -16.53
N ASP A 533 2.31 -13.89 -15.63
CA ASP A 533 1.94 -15.26 -15.97
C ASP A 533 0.49 -15.34 -16.43
N PHE A 534 -0.44 -14.63 -15.78
CA PHE A 534 -1.83 -14.53 -16.24
C PHE A 534 -1.91 -14.02 -17.69
N LEU A 535 -1.24 -12.91 -18.01
CA LEU A 535 -1.24 -12.32 -19.36
C LEU A 535 -0.60 -13.23 -20.40
N SER A 536 0.53 -13.85 -20.04
CA SER A 536 1.25 -14.80 -20.90
C SER A 536 0.40 -16.03 -21.24
N LEU A 537 -0.24 -16.62 -20.24
CA LEU A 537 -1.04 -17.85 -20.39
C LEU A 537 -2.40 -17.58 -21.07
N SER A 538 -3.05 -16.47 -20.73
CA SER A 538 -4.37 -16.12 -21.26
C SER A 538 -4.31 -15.55 -22.69
N GLY A 539 -3.18 -14.93 -23.06
CA GLY A 539 -3.03 -14.21 -24.32
C GLY A 539 -3.76 -12.86 -24.38
N LEU A 540 -4.34 -12.41 -23.27
CA LEU A 540 -5.00 -11.12 -23.17
C LEU A 540 -4.02 -9.94 -23.23
N LYS A 541 -4.57 -8.74 -23.29
CA LYS A 541 -3.86 -7.46 -23.25
C LYS A 541 -4.40 -6.64 -22.09
N ASP A 542 -3.49 -6.03 -21.36
CA ASP A 542 -3.74 -4.96 -20.41
C ASP A 542 -4.39 -3.77 -21.11
N LEU A 543 -5.60 -3.40 -20.64
CA LEU A 543 -6.38 -2.34 -21.26
C LEU A 543 -5.79 -0.96 -20.98
N ASP A 544 -5.13 -0.73 -19.85
CA ASP A 544 -4.42 0.51 -19.55
C ASP A 544 -3.32 0.78 -20.57
N ILE A 545 -2.54 -0.25 -20.90
CA ILE A 545 -1.52 -0.18 -21.95
C ILE A 545 -2.16 0.06 -23.32
N VAL A 546 -3.27 -0.61 -23.63
CA VAL A 546 -3.98 -0.45 -24.92
C VAL A 546 -4.56 0.96 -25.07
N ALA A 547 -5.16 1.49 -24.01
CA ALA A 547 -5.76 2.82 -23.96
C ALA A 547 -4.71 3.94 -23.95
N GLY A 548 -3.49 3.61 -23.51
CA GLY A 548 -2.37 4.54 -23.42
C GLY A 548 -2.39 5.39 -22.15
N ILE A 549 -2.94 4.84 -21.06
CA ILE A 549 -2.93 5.49 -19.74
C ILE A 549 -1.48 5.48 -19.24
N PRO A 550 -0.92 6.64 -18.82
CA PRO A 550 0.42 6.70 -18.24
C PRO A 550 0.52 5.76 -17.03
N GLU A 551 1.66 5.09 -16.86
CA GLU A 551 1.88 4.11 -15.76
C GLU A 551 1.55 4.69 -14.38
N THR A 552 1.85 5.97 -14.15
CA THR A 552 1.60 6.64 -12.87
C THR A 552 0.13 6.97 -12.61
N GLU A 553 -0.76 6.91 -13.61
CA GLU A 553 -2.18 7.29 -13.49
C GLU A 553 -3.13 6.09 -13.42
N ARG A 554 -2.60 4.86 -13.32
CA ARG A 554 -3.41 3.62 -13.34
C ARG A 554 -3.89 3.16 -11.96
N TYR A 555 -3.61 3.94 -10.93
CA TYR A 555 -3.91 3.53 -9.57
C TYR A 555 -5.41 3.52 -9.32
N THR A 556 -5.86 2.54 -8.55
CA THR A 556 -7.24 2.43 -8.08
C THR A 556 -7.33 2.39 -6.57
N TYR A 557 -6.19 2.33 -5.87
CA TYR A 557 -6.11 2.09 -4.43
C TYR A 557 -5.00 2.94 -3.79
N LEU A 558 -5.19 3.39 -2.55
CA LEU A 558 -4.14 4.05 -1.75
C LEU A 558 -3.81 3.19 -0.54
N TYR A 559 -2.53 2.84 -0.37
CA TYR A 559 -2.08 2.10 0.80
C TYR A 559 -0.63 2.39 1.14
N ASP A 560 -0.38 2.65 2.42
CA ASP A 560 0.86 3.22 2.92
C ASP A 560 1.30 4.43 2.07
N MET A 561 2.53 4.44 1.57
CA MET A 561 3.10 5.51 0.77
C MET A 561 2.69 5.49 -0.70
N ASN A 562 1.88 4.52 -1.12
CA ASN A 562 1.73 4.16 -2.52
C ASN A 562 0.30 4.35 -3.05
N SER A 563 0.21 4.94 -4.23
CA SER A 563 -0.89 4.73 -5.17
C SER A 563 -0.67 3.39 -5.89
N GLN A 564 -1.67 2.51 -5.87
CA GLN A 564 -1.56 1.11 -6.30
C GLN A 564 -2.62 0.79 -7.34
N GLU A 565 -2.23 0.08 -8.40
CA GLU A 565 -3.13 -0.54 -9.37
C GLU A 565 -3.42 -1.97 -8.91
N LEU A 566 -4.63 -2.20 -8.39
CA LEU A 566 -5.10 -3.51 -7.91
C LEU A 566 -6.31 -4.03 -8.69
N ASP A 567 -7.09 -3.12 -9.28
CA ASP A 567 -8.19 -3.45 -10.17
C ASP A 567 -7.70 -3.34 -11.59
N HIS A 568 -7.82 -4.43 -12.35
CA HIS A 568 -7.29 -4.51 -13.70
C HIS A 568 -8.40 -4.82 -14.69
N VAL A 569 -8.28 -4.31 -15.91
CA VAL A 569 -9.12 -4.73 -17.03
C VAL A 569 -8.25 -5.33 -18.13
N PHE A 570 -8.43 -6.63 -18.39
CA PHE A 570 -7.73 -7.35 -19.43
C PHE A 570 -8.67 -7.74 -20.57
N VAL A 571 -8.23 -7.54 -21.81
CA VAL A 571 -9.06 -7.71 -22.99
C VAL A 571 -8.43 -8.64 -24.01
N SER A 572 -9.28 -9.39 -24.72
CA SER A 572 -8.86 -10.23 -25.85
C SER A 572 -8.13 -9.43 -26.94
N PRO A 573 -7.24 -10.05 -27.74
CA PRO A 573 -6.61 -9.38 -28.88
C PRO A 573 -7.61 -8.74 -29.86
N ALA A 574 -8.77 -9.36 -30.06
CA ALA A 574 -9.84 -8.81 -30.91
C ALA A 574 -10.32 -7.45 -30.40
N LEU A 575 -10.61 -7.35 -29.09
CA LEU A 575 -11.00 -6.08 -28.47
C LEU A 575 -9.86 -5.07 -28.46
N ALA A 576 -8.65 -5.47 -28.08
CA ALA A 576 -7.49 -4.60 -28.07
C ALA A 576 -7.22 -3.95 -29.44
N SER A 577 -7.41 -4.70 -30.53
CA SER A 577 -7.23 -4.18 -31.90
C SER A 577 -8.33 -3.21 -32.36
N SER A 578 -9.51 -3.28 -31.74
CA SER A 578 -10.67 -2.46 -32.07
C SER A 578 -10.85 -1.25 -31.17
N CYS A 579 -10.15 -1.23 -30.03
CA CYS A 579 -10.18 -0.15 -29.05
C CYS A 579 -9.36 1.03 -29.57
N ALA A 580 -9.98 2.21 -29.64
CA ALA A 580 -9.24 3.44 -29.87
C ALA A 580 -8.56 3.88 -28.57
N LYS A 581 -7.43 4.60 -28.69
CA LYS A 581 -6.89 5.37 -27.56
C LYS A 581 -8.02 6.23 -26.97
N SER A 582 -8.03 6.41 -25.65
CA SER A 582 -9.05 7.16 -24.88
C SER A 582 -10.46 6.54 -24.82
N GLN A 583 -10.58 5.21 -24.77
CA GLN A 583 -11.84 4.52 -24.51
C GLN A 583 -11.87 3.79 -23.16
N PHE A 584 -10.95 4.11 -22.27
CA PHE A 584 -10.87 3.57 -20.92
C PHE A 584 -10.27 4.62 -19.98
N GLU A 585 -10.78 4.70 -18.76
CA GLU A 585 -10.29 5.59 -17.71
C GLU A 585 -10.67 5.08 -16.31
N HIS A 586 -9.82 5.37 -15.33
CA HIS A 586 -10.11 5.26 -13.91
C HIS A 586 -10.70 6.58 -13.40
N ILE A 587 -11.72 6.51 -12.55
CA ILE A 587 -12.35 7.68 -11.96
C ILE A 587 -11.94 7.78 -10.49
N HIS A 588 -11.01 8.67 -10.17
CA HIS A 588 -10.39 8.78 -8.84
C HIS A 588 -11.28 9.41 -7.75
N VAL A 589 -12.54 8.99 -7.68
CA VAL A 589 -13.58 9.57 -6.81
C VAL A 589 -13.38 9.19 -5.34
N ASN A 590 -12.72 8.07 -5.07
CA ASN A 590 -12.46 7.57 -3.73
C ASN A 590 -11.06 7.92 -3.23
N THR A 591 -10.05 7.89 -4.08
CA THR A 591 -8.66 8.15 -3.66
C THR A 591 -8.39 9.63 -3.39
N TRP A 592 -9.11 10.56 -4.02
CA TRP A 592 -8.88 12.01 -3.89
C TRP A 592 -9.54 12.68 -2.68
N VAL A 593 -10.47 11.99 -2.01
CA VAL A 593 -11.21 12.51 -0.84
C VAL A 593 -10.51 12.18 0.48
N SER A 594 -11.01 12.71 1.60
CA SER A 594 -10.52 12.32 2.94
C SER A 594 -11.04 10.93 3.32
N TYR A 595 -10.46 10.33 4.36
CA TYR A 595 -10.82 8.98 4.82
C TYR A 595 -12.32 8.84 5.08
N ASP A 596 -12.92 9.78 5.83
CA ASP A 596 -14.33 9.73 6.20
C ASP A 596 -15.31 10.00 5.02
N ASN A 597 -14.81 10.56 3.91
CA ASN A 597 -15.61 10.82 2.71
C ASN A 597 -15.43 9.75 1.62
N GLN A 598 -14.54 8.78 1.85
CA GLN A 598 -14.32 7.67 0.95
C GLN A 598 -15.55 6.75 0.96
N VAL A 599 -16.07 6.42 -0.21
CA VAL A 599 -17.22 5.52 -0.36
C VAL A 599 -16.76 4.09 -0.52
N SER A 600 -15.66 3.84 -1.22
CA SER A 600 -14.98 2.55 -1.23
C SER A 600 -13.48 2.78 -1.19
N ASP A 601 -12.74 1.86 -0.59
CA ASP A 601 -11.29 1.83 -0.67
C ASP A 601 -10.72 1.79 -2.10
N HIS A 602 -11.51 1.40 -3.11
CA HIS A 602 -11.15 1.33 -4.53
C HIS A 602 -11.81 2.43 -5.38
N ASP A 603 -11.11 2.92 -6.40
CA ASP A 603 -11.68 3.76 -7.46
C ASP A 603 -12.32 2.90 -8.56
N PRO A 604 -13.50 3.28 -9.09
CA PRO A 604 -14.11 2.60 -10.22
C PRO A 604 -13.41 2.94 -11.55
N SER A 605 -13.58 2.04 -12.53
CA SER A 605 -13.08 2.21 -13.89
C SER A 605 -14.22 2.05 -14.90
N VAL A 606 -14.10 2.68 -16.08
CA VAL A 606 -15.09 2.54 -17.16
C VAL A 606 -14.43 2.55 -18.53
N GLY A 607 -14.89 1.65 -19.40
CA GLY A 607 -14.45 1.59 -20.79
C GLY A 607 -15.61 1.52 -21.78
N LYS A 608 -15.37 2.00 -23.01
CA LYS A 608 -16.31 1.92 -24.13
C LYS A 608 -15.80 0.96 -25.19
N PHE A 609 -16.56 -0.09 -25.45
CA PHE A 609 -16.13 -1.24 -26.25
C PHE A 609 -16.92 -1.38 -27.54
N ASN A 610 -16.19 -1.78 -28.59
CA ASN A 610 -16.77 -2.28 -29.82
C ASN A 610 -16.92 -3.81 -29.77
N LEU A 611 -18.12 -4.25 -29.45
CA LEU A 611 -18.57 -5.63 -29.32
C LEU A 611 -19.26 -6.17 -30.58
N CYS A 612 -19.27 -5.43 -31.71
CA CYS A 612 -19.88 -5.91 -32.97
C CYS A 612 -19.17 -7.13 -33.60
N LYS A 613 -19.94 -8.10 -34.09
CA LYS A 613 -19.42 -9.22 -34.88
C LYS A 613 -18.99 -8.73 -36.26
N TYR A 614 -17.79 -9.11 -36.72
CA TYR A 614 -17.23 -8.71 -38.01
C TYR A 614 -17.05 -9.90 -38.95
#